data_AF-A0A1U9NIP3-F1
#
_entry.id   AF-A0A1U9NIP3-F1
#
_cell.length_a   1.000
_cell.length_b   1.000
_cell.length_c   1.000
_cell.angle_alpha   90.00
_cell.angle_beta   90.00
_cell.angle_gamma   90.00
#
_symmetry.space_group_name_H-M   'P 1'
#
loop_
_entity.id
_entity.type
_entity.pdbx_description
1 polymer ?
#
loop_
_entity_poly.entity_id
_entity_poly.type
_entity_poly.pdbx_seq_one_letter_code
_entity_poly.pdbx_strand_id
1 'polypeptide(L)'
;MLTQLLETLQNLAAPADKQIEYLDGMQVQELVWEFMDASDNLDILVEDGLLTTETYQAIKLLKAKVARLNNSQNQCSHEALKTSPDWQQVRQLAKQILNRLDDTL
;
A
#
# COMPACT_ATOMS: atom_id res chain seq x y z
N MET A 1 -13.18 -1.49 -6.63
CA MET A 1 -12.01 -2.40 -6.73
C MET A 1 -10.77 -1.66 -7.24
N LEU A 2 -10.61 -1.38 -8.55
CA LEU A 2 -9.39 -0.69 -9.04
C LEU A 2 -9.21 0.71 -8.42
N THR A 3 -10.27 1.51 -8.32
CA THR A 3 -10.21 2.85 -7.70
C THR A 3 -9.74 2.79 -6.24
N GLN A 4 -10.31 1.89 -5.43
CA GLN A 4 -9.91 1.70 -4.03
C GLN A 4 -8.46 1.22 -3.92
N LEU A 5 -8.02 0.34 -4.81
CA LEU A 5 -6.63 -0.10 -4.87
C LEU A 5 -5.69 1.08 -5.18
N LEU A 6 -6.05 1.95 -6.12
CA LEU A 6 -5.28 3.15 -6.44
C LEU A 6 -5.21 4.12 -5.25
N GLU A 7 -6.34 4.40 -4.61
CA GLU A 7 -6.41 5.30 -3.45
C GLU A 7 -5.54 4.78 -2.28
N THR A 8 -5.66 3.49 -1.95
CA THR A 8 -4.85 2.89 -0.88
C THR A 8 -3.37 2.84 -1.22
N LEU A 9 -3.01 2.60 -2.48
CA LEU A 9 -1.62 2.72 -2.95
C LEU A 9 -1.10 4.15 -2.87
N GLN A 10 -1.92 5.16 -3.19
CA GLN A 10 -1.57 6.57 -3.06
C GLN A 10 -1.31 6.94 -1.59
N ASN A 11 -2.17 6.48 -0.68
CA ASN A 11 -2.00 6.67 0.75
C ASN A 11 -0.72 5.96 1.26
N LEU A 12 -0.45 4.73 0.82
CA LEU A 12 0.79 4.02 1.16
C LEU A 12 2.05 4.68 0.57
N ALA A 13 1.94 5.30 -0.61
CA ALA A 13 3.04 6.01 -1.29
C ALA A 13 3.32 7.39 -0.71
N ALA A 14 2.34 8.00 -0.04
CA ALA A 14 2.44 9.35 0.48
C ALA A 14 3.59 9.52 1.49
N PRO A 15 4.19 10.72 1.62
CA PRO A 15 5.15 11.01 2.69
C PRO A 15 4.55 10.76 4.08
N ALA A 16 5.38 10.44 5.07
CA ALA A 16 4.93 10.08 6.41
C ALA A 16 3.99 11.13 7.04
N ASP A 17 4.28 12.43 6.87
CA ASP A 17 3.40 13.48 7.42
C ASP A 17 2.02 13.49 6.75
N LYS A 18 1.92 13.15 5.45
CA LYS A 18 0.65 13.02 4.75
C LYS A 18 -0.10 11.73 5.12
N GLN A 19 0.63 10.65 5.40
CA GLN A 19 0.05 9.43 5.94
C GLN A 19 -0.55 9.67 7.33
N ILE A 20 0.12 10.46 8.17
CA ILE A 20 -0.37 10.83 9.50
C ILE A 20 -1.57 11.78 9.41
N GLU A 21 -1.53 12.75 8.51
CA GLU A 21 -2.67 13.65 8.24
C GLU A 21 -3.90 12.86 7.78
N TYR A 22 -3.72 11.92 6.84
CA TYR A 22 -4.77 11.02 6.38
C TYR A 22 -5.39 10.20 7.52
N LEU A 23 -4.56 9.70 8.43
CA LEU A 23 -5.02 8.91 9.57
C LEU A 23 -5.86 9.72 10.56
N ASP A 24 -5.73 11.05 10.65
CA ASP A 24 -6.55 11.92 11.51
C ASP A 24 -6.84 11.36 12.93
N GLY A 25 -5.79 10.93 13.63
CA GLY A 25 -5.90 10.34 14.97
C GLY A 25 -6.24 8.85 15.01
N MET A 26 -6.46 8.21 13.85
CA MET A 26 -6.56 6.77 13.71
C MET A 26 -5.20 6.07 13.85
N GLN A 27 -5.28 4.76 14.06
CA GLN A 27 -4.14 3.87 14.19
C GLN A 27 -3.46 3.64 12.84
N VAL A 28 -2.13 3.48 12.81
CA VAL A 28 -1.38 3.20 11.57
C VAL A 28 -1.83 1.91 10.90
N GLN A 29 -2.40 0.98 11.66
CA GLN A 29 -3.02 -0.24 11.17
C GLN A 29 -4.10 0.02 10.12
N GLU A 30 -4.79 1.17 10.13
CA GLU A 30 -5.81 1.47 9.12
C GLU A 30 -5.22 1.52 7.70
N LEU A 31 -4.03 2.11 7.51
CA LEU A 31 -3.33 2.09 6.21
C LEU A 31 -3.05 0.66 5.72
N VAL A 32 -2.80 -0.26 6.66
CA VAL A 32 -2.58 -1.67 6.35
C VAL A 32 -3.90 -2.31 5.96
N TRP A 33 -4.93 -2.18 6.79
CA TRP A 33 -6.21 -2.85 6.59
C TRP A 33 -6.91 -2.41 5.31
N GLU A 34 -6.95 -1.10 5.05
CA GLU A 34 -7.54 -0.56 3.82
C GLU A 34 -6.84 -1.11 2.58
N PHE A 35 -5.51 -1.16 2.57
CA PHE A 35 -4.76 -1.74 1.45
C PHE A 35 -4.96 -3.25 1.32
N MET A 36 -5.03 -3.97 2.44
CA MET A 36 -5.28 -5.43 2.43
C MET A 36 -6.65 -5.73 1.83
N ASP A 37 -7.69 -5.01 2.25
CA ASP A 37 -9.06 -5.14 1.74
C ASP A 37 -9.13 -4.80 0.23
N ALA A 38 -8.54 -3.66 -0.17
CA ALA A 38 -8.50 -3.25 -1.56
C ALA A 38 -7.72 -4.22 -2.47
N SER A 39 -6.88 -5.09 -1.89
CA SER A 39 -6.04 -6.07 -2.59
C SER A 39 -6.52 -7.53 -2.47
N ASP A 40 -7.70 -7.79 -1.91
CA ASP A 40 -8.21 -9.16 -1.76
C ASP A 40 -8.73 -9.79 -3.07
N ASN A 41 -9.00 -8.99 -4.09
CA ASN A 41 -9.52 -9.45 -5.39
C ASN A 41 -8.61 -9.07 -6.58
N LEU A 42 -7.29 -9.06 -6.39
CA LEU A 42 -6.33 -8.72 -7.45
C LEU A 42 -6.41 -9.65 -8.66
N ASP A 43 -6.75 -10.93 -8.44
CA ASP A 43 -6.86 -11.91 -9.52
C ASP A 43 -7.94 -11.49 -10.54
N ILE A 44 -9.07 -10.96 -10.08
CA ILE A 44 -10.14 -10.45 -10.94
C ILE A 44 -9.63 -9.27 -11.80
N LEU A 45 -8.83 -8.38 -11.21
CA LEU A 45 -8.27 -7.24 -11.95
C LEU A 45 -7.26 -7.67 -13.03
N VAL A 46 -6.58 -8.80 -12.84
CA VAL A 46 -5.72 -9.39 -13.88
C VAL A 46 -6.56 -10.06 -14.97
N GLU A 47 -7.58 -10.82 -14.58
CA GLU A 47 -8.52 -11.47 -15.52
C GLU A 47 -9.24 -10.46 -16.42
N ASP A 48 -9.63 -9.31 -15.85
CA ASP A 48 -10.26 -8.20 -16.57
C ASP A 48 -9.26 -7.37 -17.41
N GLY A 49 -7.97 -7.71 -17.39
CA GLY A 49 -6.92 -7.00 -18.13
C GLY A 49 -6.57 -5.62 -17.58
N LEU A 50 -7.06 -5.28 -16.39
CA LEU A 50 -6.81 -4.00 -15.72
C LEU A 50 -5.44 -3.95 -15.03
N LEU A 51 -4.87 -5.12 -14.73
CA LEU A 51 -3.52 -5.27 -14.18
C LEU A 51 -2.69 -6.20 -15.06
N THR A 52 -1.44 -5.80 -15.32
CA THR A 52 -0.45 -6.72 -15.87
C THR A 52 -0.02 -7.74 -14.81
N THR A 53 0.44 -8.92 -15.25
CA THR A 53 1.02 -9.93 -14.35
C THR A 53 2.18 -9.37 -13.54
N GLU A 54 2.98 -8.47 -14.11
CA GLU A 54 4.10 -7.84 -13.40
C GLU A 54 3.61 -6.93 -12.26
N THR A 55 2.62 -6.08 -12.52
CA THR A 55 2.03 -5.21 -11.52
C THR A 55 1.34 -6.01 -10.42
N TYR A 56 0.65 -7.09 -10.78
CA TYR A 56 0.07 -8.04 -9.83
C TYR A 56 1.13 -8.63 -8.87
N GLN A 57 2.27 -9.10 -9.39
CA GLN A 57 3.35 -9.63 -8.54
C GLN A 57 3.94 -8.56 -7.63
N ALA A 58 4.11 -7.33 -8.14
CA ALA A 58 4.59 -6.20 -7.34
C ALA A 58 3.63 -5.89 -6.16
N ILE A 59 2.32 -5.88 -6.42
CA ILE A 59 1.32 -5.66 -5.36
C ILE A 59 1.36 -6.81 -4.34
N LYS A 60 1.54 -8.07 -4.75
CA LYS A 60 1.69 -9.20 -3.81
C LYS A 60 2.92 -9.06 -2.91
N LEU A 61 4.04 -8.59 -3.45
CA LEU A 61 5.24 -8.32 -2.66
C LEU A 61 4.99 -7.21 -1.63
N LEU A 62 4.31 -6.14 -2.04
CA LEU A 62 3.89 -5.08 -1.13
C LEU A 62 2.95 -5.61 -0.04
N LYS A 63 1.93 -6.40 -0.42
CA LYS A 63 0.98 -7.05 0.50
C LYS A 63 1.69 -7.87 1.58
N ALA A 64 2.64 -8.71 1.17
CA ALA A 64 3.44 -9.51 2.10
C ALA A 64 4.28 -8.64 3.06
N LYS A 65 4.82 -7.51 2.58
CA LYS A 65 5.61 -6.59 3.41
C LYS A 65 4.76 -5.86 4.43
N VAL A 66 3.63 -5.30 3.99
CA VAL A 66 2.70 -4.56 4.84
C VAL A 66 2.07 -5.47 5.89
N ALA A 67 1.69 -6.70 5.53
CA ALA A 67 1.18 -7.70 6.48
C ALA A 67 2.18 -8.05 7.59
N ARG A 68 3.48 -8.08 7.30
CA ARG A 68 4.52 -8.31 8.32
C ARG A 68 4.61 -7.16 9.32
N LEU A 69 4.43 -5.92 8.88
CA LEU A 69 4.45 -4.75 9.76
C LEU A 69 3.27 -4.74 10.72
N ASN A 70 2.08 -5.12 10.25
CA ASN A 70 0.88 -5.24 11.09
C ASN A 70 1.04 -6.24 12.25
N ASN A 71 1.88 -7.26 12.07
CA ASN A 71 2.15 -8.26 13.11
C ASN A 71 3.22 -7.81 14.13
N SER A 72 3.81 -6.63 13.96
CA SER A 72 4.83 -6.08 14.86
C SER A 72 4.30 -4.82 15.55
N GLN A 73 4.04 -4.89 16.86
CA GLN A 73 3.47 -3.78 17.64
C GLN A 73 4.27 -2.47 17.50
N ASN A 74 5.60 -2.55 17.39
CA ASN A 74 6.46 -1.36 17.30
C ASN A 74 6.51 -0.75 15.89
N GLN A 75 6.02 -1.46 14.86
CA GLN A 75 6.02 -0.96 13.48
C GLN A 75 4.74 -0.22 13.12
N CYS A 76 3.69 -0.27 13.93
CA CYS A 76 2.42 0.41 13.66
C CYS A 76 2.20 1.63 14.58
N SER A 77 3.18 2.53 14.62
CA SER A 77 3.09 3.83 15.30
C SER A 77 3.34 4.98 14.34
N HIS A 78 2.83 6.19 14.64
CA HIS A 78 3.14 7.39 13.83
C HIS A 78 4.64 7.69 13.80
N GLU A 79 5.38 7.36 14.86
CA GLU A 79 6.83 7.45 14.88
C GLU A 79 7.46 6.50 13.87
N ALA A 80 7.01 5.24 13.83
CA ALA A 80 7.49 4.26 12.86
C ALA A 80 7.23 4.69 11.42
N LEU A 81 6.11 5.35 11.11
CA LEU A 81 5.88 5.93 9.77
C LEU A 81 6.99 6.90 9.36
N LYS A 82 7.50 7.71 10.30
CA LYS A 82 8.53 8.71 10.05
C LYS A 82 9.94 8.13 9.98
N THR A 83 10.26 7.19 10.85
CA THR A 83 11.65 6.78 11.10
C THR A 83 11.98 5.37 10.61
N SER A 84 10.98 4.50 10.42
CA SER A 84 11.23 3.11 10.07
C SER A 84 11.69 2.97 8.61
N PRO A 85 12.84 2.31 8.36
CA PRO A 85 13.27 1.94 7.02
C PRO A 85 12.24 1.05 6.31
N ASP A 86 11.46 0.26 7.07
CA ASP A 86 10.45 -0.61 6.48
C ASP A 86 9.31 0.17 5.84
N TRP A 87 8.82 1.22 6.52
CA TRP A 87 7.81 2.12 5.97
C TRP A 87 8.32 2.96 4.81
N GLN A 88 9.61 3.30 4.82
CA GLN A 88 10.25 3.93 3.66
C GLN A 88 10.20 3.00 2.43
N GLN A 89 10.51 1.71 2.62
CA GLN A 89 10.44 0.73 1.54
C GLN A 89 8.99 0.48 1.09
N VAL A 90 8.01 0.45 2.00
CA VAL A 90 6.58 0.39 1.66
C VAL A 90 6.19 1.54 0.75
N ARG A 91 6.55 2.79 1.12
CA ARG A 91 6.31 3.98 0.28
C ARG A 91 6.96 3.86 -1.09
N GLN A 92 8.19 3.39 -1.17
CA GLN A 92 8.92 3.23 -2.44
C GLN A 92 8.24 2.20 -3.35
N LEU A 93 7.88 1.04 -2.81
CA LEU A 93 7.19 -0.02 -3.57
C LEU A 93 5.82 0.45 -4.05
N ALA A 94 5.04 1.12 -3.19
CA ALA A 94 3.74 1.68 -3.57
C ALA A 94 3.87 2.71 -4.72
N LYS A 95 4.87 3.60 -4.66
CA LYS A 95 5.17 4.54 -5.77
C LYS A 95 5.54 3.84 -7.06
N GLN A 96 6.37 2.78 -6.99
CA GLN A 96 6.75 2.02 -8.17
C GLN A 96 5.55 1.32 -8.81
N ILE A 97 4.62 0.82 -8.01
CA ILE A 97 3.37 0.21 -8.51
C ILE A 97 2.50 1.27 -9.19
N LEU A 98 2.31 2.44 -8.56
CA LEU A 98 1.53 3.54 -9.15
C LEU A 98 2.09 3.99 -10.49
N ASN A 99 3.41 4.20 -10.60
CA ASN A 99 4.03 4.58 -11.86
C ASN A 99 3.78 3.55 -12.97
N ARG A 100 3.79 2.26 -12.66
CA ARG A 100 3.50 1.19 -13.64
C ARG A 100 2.03 1.19 -14.07
N LEU A 101 1.12 1.54 -13.16
CA LEU A 101 -0.30 1.65 -13.45
C LEU A 101 -0.58 2.85 -14.37
N ASP A 102 0.05 3.98 -14.12
CA ASP A 102 -0.06 5.17 -14.98
C ASP A 102 0.48 4.92 -16.40
N ASP A 103 1.51 4.08 -16.56
CA ASP A 103 2.02 3.68 -17.88
C ASP A 103 1.10 2.71 -18.64
N THR A 104 0.11 2.09 -17.96
CA THR A 104 -0.77 1.05 -18.50
C THR A 104 -2.21 1.53 -18.79
N LEU A 105 -2.65 2.60 -18.10
CA LEU A 105 -4.00 3.20 -18.23
C LEU A 105 -4.04 4.32 -19.29
#